data_AF-A0A7J7MFB4-F1
#
_entry.id   AF-A0A7J7MFB4-F1
#
_cell.length_a   1.000
_cell.length_b   1.000
_cell.length_c   1.000
_cell.angle_alpha   90.00
_cell.angle_beta   90.00
_cell.angle_gamma   90.00
#
_symmetry.space_group_name_H-M   'P 1'
#
loop_
_entity.id
_entity.type
_entity.pdbx_description
1 polymer ?
#
loop_
_entity_poly.entity_id
_entity_poly.type
_entity_poly.pdbx_seq_one_letter_code
_entity_poly.pdbx_strand_id
1 'polypeptide(L)'
;MGKLVNLRHLEIDNTDKLEFLPQGIGRMRSLRSLSKFIVEGGYEAKEAELKNDEYLRDLKLSFEWNDLSETSEVERIEGVLEGMEPQGNLNELNILSYIGSKFLRWMMSGTVLSNLRILSVTE
;
A
#
# COMPACT_ATOMS: atom_id res chain seq x y z
N MET A 1 6.52 19.17 3.79
CA MET A 1 5.11 19.01 3.34
C MET A 1 4.17 19.09 4.55
N GLY A 2 3.73 20.28 4.95
CA GLY A 2 3.00 20.50 6.21
C GLY A 2 1.56 21.02 6.05
N LYS A 3 0.86 20.72 4.95
CA LYS A 3 -0.41 21.41 4.61
C LYS A 3 -1.65 20.52 4.51
N LEU A 4 -1.51 19.20 4.60
CA LEU A 4 -2.63 18.25 4.41
C LEU A 4 -2.99 17.50 5.71
N VAL A 5 -2.89 18.17 6.86
CA VAL A 5 -3.12 17.57 8.19
C VAL A 5 -4.54 17.01 8.40
N ASN A 6 -5.51 17.52 7.64
CA ASN A 6 -6.91 17.09 7.70
C ASN A 6 -7.28 16.11 6.58
N LEU A 7 -6.33 15.67 5.75
CA LEU A 7 -6.61 14.76 4.65
C LEU A 7 -7.00 13.39 5.21
N ARG A 8 -8.20 12.93 4.84
CA ARG A 8 -8.76 11.64 5.29
C ARG A 8 -8.98 10.67 4.15
N HIS A 9 -9.18 11.16 2.94
CA HIS A 9 -9.44 10.33 1.78
C HIS A 9 -8.54 10.87 0.67
N LEU A 10 -7.65 10.03 0.15
CA LEU A 10 -6.86 10.33 -1.02
C LEU A 10 -7.29 9.42 -2.16
N GLU A 11 -8.00 10.01 -3.13
CA GLU A 11 -8.45 9.35 -4.35
C GLU A 11 -7.57 9.78 -5.53
N ILE A 12 -6.82 8.83 -6.08
CA ILE A 12 -5.86 8.97 -7.19
C ILE A 12 -5.94 7.73 -8.09
N ASP A 13 -7.13 7.16 -8.19
CA ASP A 13 -7.40 6.10 -9.17
C ASP A 13 -7.23 6.64 -10.59
N ASN A 14 -6.73 5.79 -11.50
CA ASN A 14 -6.50 6.13 -12.92
C ASN A 14 -5.49 7.28 -13.15
N THR A 15 -4.56 7.48 -12.20
CA THR A 15 -3.43 8.40 -12.39
C THR A 15 -2.20 7.64 -12.92
N ASP A 16 -2.27 7.16 -14.16
CA ASP A 16 -1.23 6.28 -14.77
C ASP A 16 0.04 7.04 -15.19
N LYS A 17 0.03 8.37 -15.05
CA LYS A 17 1.19 9.24 -15.24
C LYS A 17 1.78 9.73 -13.93
N LEU A 18 1.18 9.36 -12.80
CA LEU A 18 1.68 9.75 -11.49
C LEU A 18 2.81 8.79 -11.15
N GLU A 19 4.05 9.27 -11.16
CA GLU A 19 5.21 8.42 -10.90
C GLU A 19 5.55 8.37 -9.40
N PHE A 20 5.27 9.45 -8.66
CA PHE A 20 5.68 9.58 -7.26
C PHE A 20 4.55 10.10 -6.38
N LEU A 21 4.43 9.51 -5.19
CA LEU A 21 3.61 10.08 -4.12
C LEU A 21 4.42 11.12 -3.33
N PRO A 22 3.77 12.16 -2.79
CA PRO A 22 4.45 13.13 -1.95
C PRO A 22 5.12 12.44 -0.74
N GLN A 23 6.42 12.68 -0.56
CA GLN A 23 7.18 12.19 0.60
C GLN A 23 6.44 12.52 1.90
N GLY A 24 6.11 11.48 2.67
CA GLY A 24 5.39 11.57 3.93
C GLY A 24 3.91 11.19 3.87
N ILE A 25 3.38 10.76 2.71
CA ILE A 25 2.00 10.25 2.61
C ILE A 25 1.75 9.10 3.60
N GLY A 26 2.71 8.18 3.75
CA GLY A 26 2.62 7.09 4.72
C GLY A 26 2.91 7.49 6.17
N ARG A 27 3.28 8.75 6.44
CA ARG A 27 3.44 9.30 7.79
C ARG A 27 2.21 10.08 8.25
N MET A 28 1.21 10.25 7.38
CA MET A 28 -0.05 10.84 7.78
C MET A 28 -0.74 9.90 8.77
N ARG A 29 -1.35 10.47 9.80
CA ARG A 29 -2.01 9.73 10.89
C ARG A 29 -3.52 9.97 10.92
N SER A 30 -4.05 10.53 9.83
CA SER A 30 -5.45 10.91 9.72
C SER A 30 -6.09 10.32 8.47
N LEU A 31 -5.34 9.53 7.69
CA LEU A 31 -5.81 8.98 6.45
C LEU A 31 -6.70 7.78 6.76
N ARG A 32 -7.91 7.80 6.20
CA ARG A 32 -8.90 6.73 6.32
C ARG A 32 -8.93 5.87 5.08
N SER A 33 -8.77 6.50 3.93
CA SER A 33 -8.75 5.83 2.63
C SER A 33 -7.58 6.29 1.79
N LEU A 34 -6.83 5.32 1.26
CA LEU A 34 -5.77 5.50 0.27
C LEU A 34 -6.08 4.63 -0.95
N SER A 35 -6.48 5.27 -2.04
CA SER A 35 -6.93 4.59 -3.27
C SER A 35 -5.81 4.05 -4.16
N LYS A 36 -4.57 4.56 -4.05
CA LYS A 36 -3.44 4.06 -4.82
C LYS A 36 -2.16 4.30 -4.03
N PHE A 37 -1.33 3.28 -3.89
CA PHE A 37 0.04 3.42 -3.40
C PHE A 37 0.99 2.90 -4.46
N ILE A 38 1.81 3.78 -5.02
CA ILE A 38 2.74 3.48 -6.11
C ILE A 38 4.03 2.96 -5.50
N VAL A 39 4.44 1.77 -5.90
CA VAL A 39 5.66 1.12 -5.41
C VAL A 39 6.67 1.06 -6.54
N GLU A 40 7.25 2.21 -6.88
CA GLU A 40 8.38 2.25 -7.81
C GLU A 40 9.70 2.10 -7.04
N GLY A 41 10.56 1.16 -7.43
CA GLY A 41 11.91 0.99 -6.89
C GLY A 41 12.04 0.56 -5.43
N GLY A 42 10.93 0.20 -4.77
CA GLY A 42 10.90 -0.33 -3.40
C GLY A 42 11.29 0.65 -2.28
N TYR A 43 11.78 1.84 -2.61
CA TYR A 43 12.22 2.83 -1.61
C TYR A 43 11.04 3.51 -0.91
N GLU A 44 9.93 3.72 -1.62
CA GLU A 44 8.83 4.54 -1.13
C GLU A 44 7.89 3.80 -0.18
N ALA A 45 7.62 2.51 -0.41
CA ALA A 45 6.75 1.74 0.49
C ALA A 45 7.42 1.42 1.83
N LYS A 46 8.75 1.31 1.90
CA LYS A 46 9.46 1.11 3.18
C LYS A 46 9.47 2.38 4.04
N GLU A 47 9.48 3.55 3.40
CA GLU A 47 9.31 4.86 4.04
C GLU A 47 7.84 5.15 4.38
N ALA A 48 6.90 4.44 3.73
CA ALA A 48 5.48 4.54 4.06
C ALA A 48 5.21 3.80 5.37
N GLU A 49 5.28 4.55 6.48
CA GLU A 49 4.95 4.09 7.82
C GLU A 49 3.44 3.82 8.02
N LEU A 50 2.77 3.14 7.09
CA LEU A 50 1.33 2.84 7.17
C LEU A 50 0.97 2.03 8.43
N LYS A 51 1.92 1.27 8.96
CA LYS A 51 1.85 0.65 10.29
C LYS A 51 1.58 1.62 11.45
N ASN A 52 1.72 2.93 11.25
CA ASN A 52 1.50 3.95 12.27
C ASN A 52 0.18 4.73 12.05
N ASP A 53 -0.59 4.43 11.00
CA ASP A 53 -1.90 5.06 10.76
C ASP A 53 -3.02 4.19 11.36
N GLU A 54 -3.39 4.49 12.61
CA GLU A 54 -4.46 3.80 13.35
C GLU A 54 -5.86 4.02 12.74
N TYR A 55 -6.02 5.04 11.88
CA TYR A 55 -7.29 5.42 11.29
C TYR A 55 -7.49 4.91 9.87
N LEU A 56 -6.46 4.30 9.27
CA LEU A 56 -6.57 3.69 7.96
C LEU A 56 -7.59 2.55 8.01
N ARG A 57 -8.56 2.58 7.09
CA ARG A 57 -9.64 1.60 6.95
C ARG A 57 -9.66 0.99 5.56
N ASP A 58 -9.36 1.78 4.55
CA ASP A 58 -9.43 1.36 3.16
C ASP A 58 -8.06 1.59 2.51
N LEU A 59 -7.43 0.51 2.06
CA LEU A 59 -6.13 0.55 1.41
C LEU A 59 -6.22 -0.10 0.05
N LYS A 60 -5.80 0.64 -0.97
CA LYS A 60 -5.65 0.14 -2.32
C LYS A 60 -4.23 0.36 -2.80
N LEU A 61 -3.56 -0.75 -3.07
CA LEU A 61 -2.21 -0.84 -3.60
C LEU A 61 -2.34 -1.08 -5.10
N SER A 62 -1.64 -0.28 -5.90
CA SER A 62 -1.59 -0.49 -7.34
C SER A 62 -0.14 -0.49 -7.74
N PHE A 63 0.25 -1.54 -8.46
CA PHE A 63 1.60 -1.66 -8.92
C PHE A 63 1.69 -1.33 -10.39
N GLU A 64 2.56 -0.39 -10.73
CA GLU A 64 2.94 -0.11 -12.10
C GLU A 64 4.38 -0.57 -12.28
N TRP A 65 4.58 -1.46 -13.27
CA TRP A 65 5.85 -2.12 -13.51
C TRP A 65 6.33 -1.76 -14.90
N ASN A 66 7.53 -1.19 -15.00
CA ASN A 66 8.08 -0.76 -16.30
C ASN A 66 8.89 -1.85 -17.02
N ASP A 67 9.34 -2.91 -16.34
CA ASP A 67 9.88 -4.16 -16.93
C ASP A 67 10.20 -5.15 -15.78
N LEU A 68 9.58 -6.32 -15.74
CA LEU A 68 9.85 -7.36 -14.72
C LEU A 68 10.44 -8.60 -15.38
N SER A 69 11.64 -8.46 -15.92
CA SER A 69 12.37 -9.61 -16.47
C SER A 69 13.13 -10.40 -15.41
N GLU A 70 13.27 -9.89 -14.17
CA GLU A 70 14.07 -10.51 -13.12
C GLU A 70 13.28 -10.86 -11.86
N THR A 71 13.48 -12.09 -11.36
CA THR A 71 12.93 -12.60 -10.10
C THR A 71 13.44 -11.84 -8.86
N SER A 72 14.60 -11.18 -8.97
CA SER A 72 15.23 -10.35 -7.94
C SER A 72 14.35 -9.13 -7.57
N GLU A 73 13.68 -8.55 -8.55
CA GLU A 73 12.78 -7.41 -8.34
C GLU A 73 11.53 -7.85 -7.58
N VAL A 74 10.94 -9.01 -7.92
CA VAL A 74 9.76 -9.56 -7.24
C VAL A 74 10.03 -9.74 -5.74
N GLU A 75 11.15 -10.35 -5.37
CA GLU A 75 11.51 -10.54 -3.96
C GLU A 75 11.74 -9.21 -3.23
N ARG A 76 12.34 -8.22 -3.91
CA ARG A 76 12.55 -6.88 -3.36
C ARG A 76 11.21 -6.19 -3.09
N ILE A 77 10.28 -6.28 -4.04
CA ILE A 77 8.93 -5.72 -3.93
C ILE A 77 8.17 -6.36 -2.78
N GLU A 78 8.13 -7.69 -2.74
CA GLU A 78 7.48 -8.42 -1.65
C GLU A 78 8.07 -8.01 -0.29
N GLY A 79 9.40 -7.89 -0.18
CA GLY A 79 10.06 -7.44 1.05
C GLY A 79 9.69 -6.01 1.46
N VAL A 80 9.44 -5.14 0.50
CA VAL A 80 8.99 -3.76 0.74
C VAL A 80 7.53 -3.73 1.20
N LEU A 81 6.68 -4.51 0.56
CA LEU A 81 5.28 -4.65 0.94
C LEU A 81 5.11 -5.31 2.31
N GLU A 82 5.99 -6.24 2.67
CA GLU A 82 6.03 -6.83 4.00
C GLU A 82 6.26 -5.76 5.08
N GLY A 83 7.10 -4.75 4.78
CA GLY A 83 7.40 -3.65 5.70
C GLY A 83 6.27 -2.64 5.89
N MET A 84 5.27 -2.62 5.00
CA MET A 84 4.13 -1.69 5.11
C MET A 84 3.20 -2.05 6.28
N GLU A 85 3.04 -3.36 6.54
CA GLU A 85 2.20 -3.99 7.59
C GLU A 85 1.17 -3.02 8.21
N PRO A 86 0.02 -2.80 7.56
CA PRO A 86 -0.97 -1.86 8.08
C PRO A 86 -1.53 -2.32 9.43
N GLN A 87 -1.92 -1.38 10.29
CA GLN A 87 -2.59 -1.69 11.56
C GLN A 87 -3.91 -2.44 11.29
N GLY A 88 -4.27 -3.37 12.19
CA GLY A 88 -5.35 -4.36 12.00
C GLY A 88 -6.79 -3.85 11.99
N ASN A 89 -6.99 -2.63 11.54
CA ASN A 89 -8.29 -1.98 11.45
C ASN A 89 -8.76 -1.80 10.00
N LEU A 90 -8.10 -2.43 9.02
CA LEU A 90 -8.55 -2.38 7.62
C LEU A 90 -9.91 -3.08 7.47
N ASN A 91 -10.84 -2.40 6.81
CA ASN A 91 -12.10 -2.93 6.32
C ASN A 91 -11.95 -3.44 4.89
N GLU A 92 -11.17 -2.74 4.07
CA GLU A 92 -11.00 -3.04 2.65
C GLU A 92 -9.52 -3.00 2.25
N LEU A 93 -9.08 -4.05 1.57
CA LEU A 93 -7.77 -4.17 0.96
C LEU A 93 -7.92 -4.55 -0.50
N ASN A 94 -7.45 -3.68 -1.39
CA ASN A 94 -7.43 -3.92 -2.82
C ASN A 94 -5.97 -3.90 -3.30
N ILE A 95 -5.56 -4.94 -4.01
CA ILE A 95 -4.20 -5.07 -4.54
C ILE A 95 -4.34 -5.27 -6.05
N LEU A 96 -3.98 -4.26 -6.82
CA LEU A 96 -4.07 -4.27 -8.28
C LEU A 96 -2.69 -4.50 -8.88
N SER A 97 -2.63 -5.39 -9.87
CA SER A 97 -1.40 -5.76 -10.59
C SER A 97 -0.35 -6.41 -9.70
N TYR A 98 -0.81 -7.34 -8.84
CA TYR A 98 0.03 -8.12 -7.94
C TYR A 98 0.83 -9.17 -8.69
N ILE A 99 2.15 -8.96 -8.77
CA ILE A 99 3.10 -9.87 -9.43
C ILE A 99 3.81 -10.83 -8.46
N GLY A 100 3.49 -10.71 -7.17
CA GLY A 100 4.11 -11.51 -6.13
C GLY A 100 3.76 -12.99 -6.30
N SER A 101 4.72 -13.84 -5.98
CA SER A 101 4.56 -15.30 -6.11
C SER A 101 3.87 -15.93 -4.89
N LYS A 102 3.74 -15.16 -3.80
CA LYS A 102 3.16 -15.59 -2.52
C LYS A 102 2.43 -14.44 -1.85
N PHE A 103 1.51 -14.73 -0.94
CA PHE A 103 0.94 -13.71 -0.06
C PHE A 103 1.97 -13.24 0.99
N LEU A 104 1.90 -11.95 1.34
CA LEU A 104 2.72 -11.33 2.39
C LEU A 104 2.34 -11.88 3.77
N ARG A 105 3.27 -11.93 4.73
CA ARG A 105 3.00 -12.58 6.04
C ARG A 105 1.94 -11.85 6.82
N TRP A 106 1.91 -10.52 6.77
CA TRP A 106 0.84 -9.74 7.41
C TRP A 106 -0.53 -10.00 6.81
N MET A 107 -0.63 -10.35 5.51
CA MET A 107 -1.89 -10.80 4.88
C MET A 107 -2.31 -12.20 5.35
N MET A 108 -1.39 -12.96 5.95
CA MET A 108 -1.69 -14.25 6.58
C MET A 108 -1.81 -14.12 8.10
N SER A 109 -1.66 -12.92 8.65
CA SER A 109 -1.75 -12.65 10.08
C SER A 109 -3.19 -12.32 10.49
N GLY A 110 -3.72 -13.08 11.45
CA GLY A 110 -5.08 -12.89 11.95
C GLY A 110 -5.33 -11.54 12.66
N THR A 111 -4.29 -10.82 13.05
CA THR A 111 -4.42 -9.50 13.68
C THR A 111 -4.73 -8.41 12.66
N VAL A 112 -4.08 -8.44 11.50
CA VAL A 112 -4.21 -7.38 10.48
C VAL A 112 -5.56 -7.45 9.76
N LEU A 113 -6.07 -8.66 9.55
CA LEU A 113 -7.31 -8.88 8.80
C LEU A 113 -8.56 -9.06 9.68
N SER A 114 -8.46 -8.81 10.98
CA SER A 114 -9.56 -9.07 11.93
C SER A 114 -10.85 -8.31 11.62
N ASN A 115 -10.75 -7.12 11.01
CA ASN A 115 -11.88 -6.31 10.57
C ASN A 115 -12.12 -6.35 9.04
N LEU A 116 -11.31 -7.10 8.30
CA LEU A 116 -11.31 -7.07 6.85
C LEU A 116 -12.58 -7.73 6.31
N ARG A 117 -13.29 -6.99 5.46
CA ARG A 117 -14.54 -7.42 4.81
C ARG A 117 -14.35 -7.64 3.32
N ILE A 118 -13.42 -6.90 2.71
CA ILE A 118 -13.14 -6.98 1.29
C ILE A 118 -11.64 -7.17 1.11
N LEU A 119 -11.28 -8.26 0.43
CA LEU A 119 -9.95 -8.50 -0.12
C LEU A 119 -10.11 -8.72 -1.63
N SER A 120 -9.50 -7.85 -2.42
CA SER A 120 -9.38 -8.02 -3.87
C SER A 120 -7.90 -8.06 -4.24
N VAL A 121 -7.50 -9.06 -5.01
CA VAL A 121 -6.15 -9.17 -5.58
C VAL A 121 -6.31 -9.47 -7.07
N THR A 122 -5.76 -8.61 -7.93
CA THR A 122 -5.77 -8.81 -9.38
C THR A 122 -4.35 -8.84 -9.91
N GLU A 123 -4.14 -9.62 -10.96
CA GLU A 123 -2.93 -9.61 -11.78
C GLU A 123 -2.88 -8.39 -12.70
#